data_AF-A0A8J2NHS9-F1
#
_entry.id   AF-A0A8J2NHS9-F1
#
_cell.length_a   1.000
_cell.length_b   1.000
_cell.length_c   1.000
_cell.angle_alpha   90.00
_cell.angle_beta   90.00
_cell.angle_gamma   90.00
#
_symmetry.space_group_name_H-M   'P 1'
#
loop_
_entity.id
_entity.type
_entity.pdbx_description
1 polymer ?
#
loop_
_entity_poly.entity_id
_entity_poly.type
_entity_poly.pdbx_seq_one_letter_code
_entity_poly.pdbx_strand_id
1 'polypeptide(L)'
;MAVHQQTLGTWNRGAREYPGHKVVETLDGKPYQQLFVDMTCLEEYRMFSVEEHRLEDYKQTGTGTVAELSLQKSSNGTSAEVLKGGRLASLRGKGIEVHVGSQPPSDENTWTLPVKLISRHSAYFKTACLWNATGTISLPEQDPITFSLFVEWMYYTAYDACALGPSPSIHARCWVLADYLLCNEFKTYAMSRLFKDHVNGTTVFGNAAVNYADVEYVCSFTAPDSKLREFYMDFAVDHFANAKMLRGTTAEWDAIFQNHPQARSRLLENMRSHLMAYTNGIEYYLEANEFKVDSYLRMNAGLVGLSIAENKTDIATAEHTSNNELSQSTEGFQSSSNAPAFVPNPPPKSHAEPWSVSERKRNQQ
;
A
#
# COMPACT_ATOMS: atom_id res chain seq x y z
N MET A 1 11.49 57.54 11.83
CA MET A 1 12.19 56.27 11.59
C MET A 1 11.20 55.33 10.91
N ALA A 2 11.36 55.08 9.61
CA ALA A 2 10.51 54.14 8.88
C ALA A 2 11.02 52.72 9.11
N VAL A 3 10.19 51.85 9.69
CA VAL A 3 10.49 50.42 9.83
C VAL A 3 10.20 49.78 8.48
N HIS A 4 11.23 49.42 7.73
CA HIS A 4 11.08 48.58 6.53
C HIS A 4 10.72 47.18 7.01
N GLN A 5 9.44 46.82 6.94
CA GLN A 5 9.04 45.42 7.04
C GLN A 5 9.49 44.72 5.76
N GLN A 6 10.42 43.78 5.90
CA GLN A 6 10.86 42.94 4.81
C GLN A 6 9.74 41.95 4.48
N THR A 7 8.95 42.26 3.46
CA THR A 7 7.95 41.35 2.90
C THR A 7 8.68 40.21 2.18
N LEU A 8 8.44 38.97 2.62
CA LEU A 8 8.98 37.76 2.01
C LEU A 8 7.95 37.19 1.03
N GLY A 9 8.25 37.28 -0.27
CA GLY A 9 7.40 36.79 -1.35
C GLY A 9 6.44 37.82 -1.93
N THR A 10 5.77 37.41 -3.00
CA THR A 10 4.82 38.22 -3.77
C THR A 10 3.41 38.29 -3.15
N TRP A 11 3.19 37.52 -2.10
CA TRP A 11 1.92 37.40 -1.38
C TRP A 11 1.98 38.19 -0.07
N ASN A 12 0.91 38.92 0.26
CA ASN A 12 0.74 39.45 1.60
C ASN A 12 0.61 38.25 2.55
N ARG A 13 1.68 37.85 3.25
CA ARG A 13 1.64 36.84 4.31
C ARG A 13 1.65 37.44 5.72
N GLY A 14 1.61 38.77 5.84
CA GLY A 14 1.82 39.51 7.08
C GLY A 14 0.78 40.57 7.43
N ALA A 15 -0.34 40.68 6.68
CA ALA A 15 -1.38 41.63 7.07
C ALA A 15 -2.05 41.11 8.36
N ARG A 16 -2.06 41.92 9.43
CA ARG A 16 -2.66 41.51 10.72
C ARG A 16 -4.18 41.33 10.64
N GLU A 17 -4.81 41.83 9.59
CA GLU A 17 -6.25 41.79 9.40
C GLU A 17 -6.52 41.48 7.93
N TYR A 18 -6.95 40.25 7.65
CA TYR A 18 -7.56 39.91 6.37
C TYR A 18 -9.07 39.94 6.53
N PRO A 19 -9.84 40.45 5.56
CA PRO A 19 -11.28 40.21 5.51
C PRO A 19 -11.50 38.70 5.30
N GLY A 20 -11.68 37.97 6.40
CA GLY A 20 -12.00 36.55 6.34
C GLY A 20 -13.48 36.35 6.05
N HIS A 21 -13.81 35.49 5.10
CA HIS A 21 -15.17 35.05 4.88
C HIS A 21 -15.48 33.87 5.81
N LYS A 22 -16.47 34.03 6.68
CA LYS A 22 -16.99 32.94 7.51
C LYS A 22 -18.06 32.21 6.73
N VAL A 23 -17.79 30.95 6.41
CA VAL A 23 -18.80 30.05 5.84
C VAL A 23 -19.29 29.15 6.98
N VAL A 24 -20.60 29.16 7.20
CA VAL A 24 -21.27 28.27 8.16
C VAL A 24 -21.86 27.13 7.36
N GLU A 25 -21.32 25.93 7.54
CA GLU A 25 -21.82 24.71 6.90
C GLU A 25 -22.43 23.79 7.96
N THR A 26 -23.38 22.95 7.56
CA THR A 26 -24.04 22.01 8.45
C THR A 26 -23.68 20.59 8.04
N LEU A 27 -22.98 19.86 8.92
CA LEU A 27 -22.67 18.43 8.75
C LEU A 27 -23.30 17.67 9.91
N ASP A 28 -24.10 16.65 9.60
CA ASP A 28 -24.86 15.86 10.59
C ASP A 28 -25.73 16.70 11.55
N GLY A 29 -26.32 17.79 11.05
CA GLY A 29 -27.16 18.69 11.83
C GLY A 29 -26.41 19.57 12.83
N LYS A 30 -25.07 19.55 12.82
CA LYS A 30 -24.23 20.44 13.64
C LYS A 30 -23.60 21.51 12.75
N PRO A 31 -23.72 22.80 13.09
CA PRO A 31 -23.04 23.86 12.36
C PRO A 31 -21.55 23.83 12.69
N TYR A 32 -20.70 23.90 11.67
CA TYR A 32 -19.28 24.20 11.84
C TYR A 32 -18.92 25.45 11.03
N GLN A 33 -17.95 26.22 11.54
CA GLN A 33 -17.47 27.44 10.91
C GLN A 33 -16.10 27.19 10.29
N GLN A 34 -15.97 27.42 8.98
CA GLN A 34 -14.68 27.55 8.33
C GLN A 34 -14.39 29.02 8.06
N LEU A 35 -13.18 29.44 8.42
CA LEU A 35 -12.66 30.77 8.12
C LEU A 35 -11.80 30.66 6.87
N PHE A 36 -12.28 31.23 5.76
CA PHE A 36 -11.48 31.38 4.56
C PHE A 36 -10.78 32.73 4.62
N VAL A 37 -9.47 32.73 4.43
CA VAL A 37 -8.65 33.94 4.39
C VAL A 37 -8.25 34.16 2.95
N ASP A 38 -8.72 35.26 2.37
CA ASP A 38 -8.35 35.63 1.00
C ASP A 38 -6.87 36.01 0.97
N MET A 39 -6.07 35.23 0.24
CA MET A 39 -4.69 35.57 -0.04
C MET A 39 -4.66 36.67 -1.11
N THR A 40 -4.25 37.87 -0.72
CA THR A 40 -4.03 38.98 -1.65
C THR A 40 -2.56 39.06 -2.04
N CYS A 41 -2.29 39.30 -3.33
CA CYS A 41 -0.96 39.66 -3.78
C CYS A 41 -0.62 41.11 -3.38
N LEU A 42 0.68 41.44 -3.28
CA LEU A 42 1.08 42.84 -3.14
C LEU A 42 0.71 43.59 -4.42
N GLU A 43 0.35 44.87 -4.31
CA GLU A 43 -0.14 45.66 -5.46
C GLU A 43 0.88 45.70 -6.61
N GLU A 44 2.17 45.68 -6.28
CA GLU A 44 3.27 45.64 -7.25
C GLU A 44 3.34 44.34 -8.08
N TYR A 45 2.72 43.25 -7.60
CA TYR A 45 2.62 41.97 -8.29
C TYR A 45 1.20 41.67 -8.80
N ARG A 46 0.26 42.63 -8.75
CA ARG A 46 -1.15 42.38 -9.11
C ARG A 46 -1.36 41.92 -10.56
N MET A 47 -0.43 42.26 -11.44
CA MET A 47 -0.47 41.89 -12.85
C MET A 47 0.23 40.57 -13.16
N PHE A 48 0.84 39.92 -12.16
CA PHE A 48 1.52 38.66 -12.37
C PHE A 48 0.49 37.56 -12.60
N SER A 49 0.77 36.71 -13.59
CA SER A 49 0.16 35.40 -13.68
C SER A 49 0.59 34.53 -12.49
N VAL A 50 -0.16 33.46 -12.24
CA VAL A 50 0.16 32.50 -11.16
C VAL A 50 1.57 31.94 -11.29
N GLU A 51 2.05 31.72 -12.52
CA GLU A 51 3.40 31.19 -12.75
C GLU A 51 4.49 32.23 -12.48
N GLU A 52 4.25 33.50 -12.83
CA GLU A 52 5.17 34.60 -12.51
C GLU A 52 5.30 34.81 -11.00
N HIS A 53 4.20 34.68 -10.25
CA HIS A 53 4.22 34.67 -8.79
C HIS A 53 5.12 33.56 -8.22
N ARG A 54 4.99 32.33 -8.74
CA ARG A 54 5.83 31.20 -8.31
C ARG A 54 7.30 31.49 -8.61
N LEU A 55 7.59 31.96 -9.82
CA LEU A 55 8.95 32.22 -10.27
C LEU A 55 9.64 33.29 -9.41
N GLU A 56 8.92 34.34 -9.04
CA GLU A 56 9.45 35.44 -8.22
C GLU A 56 9.66 35.01 -6.76
N ASP A 57 8.73 34.25 -6.18
CA ASP A 57 8.91 33.63 -4.86
C ASP A 57 10.15 32.71 -4.82
N TYR A 58 10.41 31.96 -5.90
CA TYR A 58 11.61 31.11 -6.03
C TYR A 58 12.91 31.91 -6.09
N LYS A 59 12.94 33.07 -6.77
CA LYS A 59 14.14 33.93 -6.81
C LYS A 59 14.49 34.48 -5.43
N GLN A 60 13.47 34.88 -4.66
CA GLN A 60 13.64 35.43 -3.32
C GLN A 60 14.10 34.38 -2.32
N THR A 61 13.68 33.11 -2.49
CA THR A 61 14.17 31.99 -1.66
C THR A 61 15.55 31.47 -2.10
N GLY A 62 15.92 31.65 -3.37
CA GLY A 62 17.18 31.15 -3.95
C GLY A 62 18.43 31.99 -3.67
N THR A 63 18.29 33.21 -3.13
CA THR A 63 19.42 34.15 -2.90
C THR A 63 19.88 34.24 -1.44
N GLY A 64 19.53 33.24 -0.62
CA GLY A 64 19.96 33.13 0.78
C GLY A 64 21.47 33.03 0.92
N THR A 65 22.12 34.18 1.16
CA THR A 65 23.46 34.25 1.74
C THR A 65 23.38 33.64 3.13
N VAL A 66 24.22 32.64 3.39
CA VAL A 66 24.34 31.95 4.69
C VAL A 66 24.91 32.94 5.71
N ALA A 67 24.06 33.73 6.33
CA ALA A 67 24.40 34.54 7.49
C ALA A 67 23.26 34.46 8.51
N GLU A 68 23.56 33.72 9.58
CA GLU A 68 22.98 33.77 10.93
C GLU A 68 21.56 34.34 11.11
N LEU A 69 20.60 33.43 11.32
CA LEU A 69 19.43 33.71 12.16
C LEU A 69 19.51 32.85 13.41
N SER A 70 20.09 33.46 14.45
CA SER A 70 20.09 32.99 15.83
C SER A 70 18.72 33.16 16.49
N LEU A 71 18.30 32.10 17.19
CA LEU A 71 17.41 32.08 18.35
C LEU A 71 16.10 32.89 18.30
N GLN A 72 14.98 32.17 18.17
CA GLN A 72 13.90 32.31 19.15
C GLN A 72 13.36 30.94 19.57
N LYS A 73 13.70 30.60 20.81
CA LYS A 73 13.34 29.41 21.55
C LYS A 73 11.91 29.62 22.07
N SER A 74 10.93 28.93 21.50
CA SER A 74 9.60 28.79 22.10
C SER A 74 9.20 27.32 22.13
N SER A 75 8.63 26.95 23.25
CA SER A 75 8.57 25.63 23.84
C SER A 75 7.43 24.74 23.30
N ASN A 76 7.74 23.43 23.34
CA ASN A 76 6.84 22.28 23.47
C ASN A 76 6.17 21.73 22.20
N GLY A 77 6.78 20.67 21.67
CA GLY A 77 6.07 19.40 21.56
C GLY A 77 5.47 19.05 20.20
N THR A 78 6.27 18.94 19.15
CA THR A 78 6.19 17.83 18.18
C THR A 78 7.44 17.83 17.30
N SER A 79 8.04 16.65 17.15
CA SER A 79 9.34 16.43 16.53
C SER A 79 9.33 16.69 15.03
N ALA A 80 9.60 17.94 14.63
CA ALA A 80 10.13 18.22 13.29
C ALA A 80 11.62 17.84 13.30
N GLU A 81 11.91 16.56 13.05
CA GLU A 81 13.27 16.13 12.76
C GLU A 81 13.79 16.92 11.56
N VAL A 82 14.77 17.77 11.82
CA VAL A 82 15.59 18.44 10.81
C VAL A 82 16.08 17.37 9.84
N LEU A 83 15.57 17.40 8.61
CA LEU A 83 15.96 16.52 7.50
C LEU A 83 17.47 16.65 7.24
N LYS A 84 18.26 15.85 7.96
CA LYS A 84 19.72 15.75 7.76
C LYS A 84 19.98 15.46 6.28
N GLY A 85 20.90 16.21 5.67
CA GLY A 85 21.20 16.23 4.23
C GLY A 85 21.50 14.90 3.53
N GLY A 86 21.53 13.78 4.25
CA GLY A 86 21.62 12.43 3.68
C GLY A 86 20.39 11.98 2.87
N ARG A 87 19.19 12.54 3.09
CA ARG A 87 17.98 12.17 2.32
C ARG A 87 18.04 12.64 0.85
N LEU A 88 18.46 13.88 0.62
CA LEU A 88 18.58 14.44 -0.74
C LEU A 88 19.64 13.71 -1.57
N ALA A 89 20.68 13.18 -0.93
CA ALA A 89 21.70 12.37 -1.60
C ALA A 89 21.16 11.03 -2.14
N SER A 90 19.97 10.60 -1.71
CA SER A 90 19.30 9.39 -2.20
C SER A 90 18.46 9.61 -3.46
N LEU A 91 18.11 10.87 -3.74
CA LEU A 91 17.29 11.26 -4.90
C LEU A 91 18.12 11.43 -6.18
N ARG A 92 19.46 11.43 -6.05
CA ARG A 92 20.37 11.54 -7.19
C ARG A 92 20.74 10.15 -7.72
N GLY A 93 20.87 10.02 -9.04
CA GLY A 93 21.41 8.83 -9.69
C GLY A 93 20.56 8.35 -10.87
N LYS A 94 20.85 7.13 -11.33
CA LYS A 94 20.11 6.44 -12.38
C LYS A 94 18.67 6.19 -11.93
N GLY A 95 17.70 6.52 -12.78
CA GLY A 95 16.30 6.13 -12.62
C GLY A 95 16.08 4.69 -13.07
N ILE A 96 15.10 4.03 -12.48
CA ILE A 96 14.59 2.72 -12.90
C ILE A 96 13.07 2.83 -13.08
N GLU A 97 12.56 2.24 -14.13
CA GLU A 97 11.11 2.17 -14.38
C GLU A 97 10.54 0.96 -13.62
N VAL A 98 9.44 1.16 -12.92
CA VAL A 98 8.70 0.10 -12.23
C VAL A 98 7.28 0.07 -12.78
N HIS A 99 6.91 -1.04 -13.42
CA HIS A 99 5.58 -1.29 -13.97
C HIS A 99 4.79 -2.12 -12.97
N VAL A 100 3.58 -1.71 -12.60
CA VAL A 100 2.75 -2.40 -11.59
C VAL A 100 1.39 -2.77 -12.17
N GLY A 101 0.91 -3.96 -11.82
CA GLY A 101 -0.39 -4.46 -12.28
C GLY A 101 -0.34 -5.09 -13.68
N SER A 102 -1.53 -5.41 -14.20
CA SER A 102 -1.70 -6.23 -15.41
C SER A 102 -0.96 -5.66 -16.63
N GLN A 103 -0.42 -6.57 -17.45
CA GLN A 103 0.13 -6.22 -18.76
C GLN A 103 -1.00 -6.04 -19.80
N PRO A 104 -0.83 -5.14 -20.79
CA PRO A 104 0.34 -4.29 -21.04
C PRO A 104 0.46 -3.14 -20.03
N PRO A 105 1.70 -2.66 -19.75
CA PRO A 105 1.91 -1.53 -18.86
C PRO A 105 1.15 -0.29 -19.36
N SER A 106 0.51 0.40 -18.43
CA SER A 106 -0.09 1.73 -18.64
C SER A 106 0.84 2.78 -18.05
N ASP A 107 0.90 3.96 -18.67
CA ASP A 107 1.66 5.10 -18.14
C ASP A 107 1.20 5.46 -16.71
N GLU A 108 -0.09 5.28 -16.41
CA GLU A 108 -0.67 5.53 -15.09
C GLU A 108 -0.18 4.56 -14.00
N ASN A 109 0.34 3.38 -14.40
CA ASN A 109 0.85 2.35 -13.52
C ASN A 109 2.37 2.16 -13.66
N THR A 110 3.06 3.22 -14.07
CA THR A 110 4.50 3.23 -14.29
C THR A 110 5.16 4.33 -13.45
N TRP A 111 6.18 3.96 -12.67
CA TRP A 111 6.94 4.90 -11.85
C TRP A 111 8.40 4.92 -12.26
N THR A 112 8.97 6.10 -12.46
CA THR A 112 10.42 6.27 -12.59
C THR A 112 11.01 6.67 -11.24
N LEU A 113 11.80 5.78 -10.63
CA LEU A 113 12.32 5.95 -9.27
C LEU A 113 13.86 5.92 -9.26
N PRO A 114 14.55 6.72 -8.42
CA PRO A 114 16.00 6.61 -8.29
C PRO A 114 16.40 5.24 -7.71
N VAL A 115 17.33 4.53 -8.38
CA VAL A 115 17.81 3.20 -7.93
C VAL A 115 18.29 3.23 -6.48
N LYS A 116 19.00 4.29 -6.10
CA LYS A 116 19.53 4.46 -4.75
C LYS A 116 18.45 4.61 -3.68
N LEU A 117 17.35 5.29 -4.02
CA LEU A 117 16.20 5.47 -3.13
C LEU A 117 15.50 4.13 -2.89
N ILE A 118 15.11 3.44 -3.96
CA ILE A 118 14.32 2.23 -3.83
C ILE A 118 15.13 1.06 -3.23
N SER A 119 16.41 0.95 -3.58
CA SER A 119 17.33 -0.05 -3.03
C SER A 119 17.67 0.18 -1.55
N ARG A 120 17.51 1.42 -1.05
CA ARG A 120 17.71 1.72 0.37
C ARG A 120 16.58 1.13 1.22
N HIS A 121 15.34 1.24 0.74
CA HIS A 121 14.16 0.85 1.51
C HIS A 121 13.77 -0.62 1.30
N SER A 122 14.08 -1.21 0.15
CA SER A 122 13.64 -2.57 -0.19
C SER A 122 14.81 -3.47 -0.57
N ALA A 123 14.97 -4.56 0.17
CA ALA A 123 15.96 -5.59 -0.17
C ALA A 123 15.62 -6.28 -1.50
N TYR A 124 14.33 -6.45 -1.80
CA TYR A 124 13.87 -6.94 -3.10
C TYR A 124 14.39 -6.05 -4.24
N PHE A 125 14.13 -4.74 -4.17
CA PHE A 125 14.55 -3.82 -5.23
C PHE A 125 16.07 -3.65 -5.30
N LYS A 126 16.77 -3.72 -4.17
CA LYS A 126 18.24 -3.74 -4.15
C LYS A 126 18.78 -4.90 -4.98
N THR A 127 18.23 -6.10 -4.81
CA THR A 127 18.62 -7.27 -5.61
C THR A 127 18.17 -7.13 -7.05
N ALA A 128 16.91 -6.76 -7.30
CA ALA A 128 16.37 -6.62 -8.65
C ALA A 128 17.15 -5.60 -9.50
N CYS A 129 17.56 -4.46 -8.92
CA CYS A 129 18.35 -3.45 -9.61
C CYS A 129 19.77 -3.92 -9.99
N LEU A 130 20.32 -4.92 -9.30
CA LEU A 130 21.64 -5.47 -9.62
C LEU A 130 21.59 -6.40 -10.84
N TRP A 131 20.46 -7.08 -11.05
CA TRP A 131 20.30 -8.09 -12.09
C TRP A 131 19.62 -7.53 -13.34
N ASN A 132 18.98 -6.37 -13.22
CA ASN A 132 18.21 -5.78 -14.29
C ASN A 132 19.06 -4.85 -15.17
N ALA A 133 19.51 -5.37 -16.31
CA ALA A 133 20.24 -4.60 -17.30
C ALA A 133 19.34 -3.62 -18.08
N THR A 134 18.06 -3.96 -18.30
CA THR A 134 17.13 -3.17 -19.11
C THR A 134 16.69 -1.87 -18.41
N GLY A 135 16.72 -1.85 -17.08
CA GLY A 135 16.30 -0.69 -16.29
C GLY A 135 14.80 -0.63 -16.06
N THR A 136 14.07 -1.73 -16.26
CA THR A 136 12.62 -1.82 -16.05
C THR A 136 12.27 -3.04 -15.18
N ILE A 137 11.60 -2.84 -14.04
CA ILE A 137 11.13 -3.91 -13.15
C ILE A 137 9.62 -4.04 -13.30
N SER A 138 9.11 -5.27 -13.44
CA SER A 138 7.69 -5.55 -13.58
C SER A 138 7.12 -6.24 -12.33
N LEU A 139 5.99 -5.74 -11.83
CA LEU A 139 5.25 -6.25 -10.68
C LEU A 139 3.79 -6.53 -11.07
N PRO A 140 3.52 -7.55 -11.91
CA PRO A 140 2.23 -7.70 -12.58
C PRO A 140 1.07 -8.07 -11.65
N GLU A 141 1.37 -8.74 -10.54
CA GLU A 141 0.38 -9.20 -9.56
C GLU A 141 0.10 -8.17 -8.46
N GLN A 142 0.83 -7.06 -8.45
CA GLN A 142 0.73 -6.05 -7.41
C GLN A 142 -0.26 -4.96 -7.80
N ASP A 143 -0.88 -4.38 -6.79
CA ASP A 143 -1.88 -3.33 -6.94
C ASP A 143 -1.22 -1.94 -7.11
N PRO A 144 -1.52 -1.20 -8.21
CA PRO A 144 -0.95 0.11 -8.46
C PRO A 144 -1.20 1.13 -7.33
N ILE A 145 -2.38 1.09 -6.70
CA ILE A 145 -2.74 2.00 -5.60
C ILE A 145 -1.89 1.70 -4.36
N THR A 146 -1.74 0.43 -4.00
CA THR A 146 -0.91 0.04 -2.86
C THR A 146 0.56 0.38 -3.10
N PHE A 147 1.04 0.25 -4.35
CA PHE A 147 2.40 0.64 -4.72
C PHE A 147 2.59 2.17 -4.69
N SER A 148 1.61 2.97 -5.10
CA SER A 148 1.72 4.43 -5.01
C SER A 148 1.87 4.91 -3.57
N LEU A 149 1.19 4.27 -2.60
CA LEU A 149 1.36 4.54 -1.17
C LEU A 149 2.75 4.14 -0.66
N PHE A 150 3.34 3.07 -1.19
CA PHE A 150 4.73 2.73 -0.89
C PHE A 150 5.70 3.81 -1.41
N VAL A 151 5.46 4.33 -2.62
CA VAL A 151 6.24 5.44 -3.17
C VAL A 151 6.10 6.68 -2.31
N GLU A 152 4.88 7.10 -1.97
CA GLU A 152 4.62 8.21 -1.06
C GLU A 152 5.36 8.04 0.27
N TRP A 153 5.26 6.86 0.88
CA TRP A 153 5.96 6.55 2.12
C TRP A 153 7.49 6.63 1.99
N MET A 154 8.09 6.14 0.89
CA MET A 154 9.54 6.26 0.70
C MET A 154 9.99 7.74 0.72
N TYR A 155 9.23 8.61 0.07
CA TYR A 155 9.53 10.04 0.01
C TYR A 155 9.25 10.75 1.34
N TYR A 156 8.11 10.48 1.99
CA TYR A 156 7.62 11.29 3.11
C TYR A 156 7.66 10.59 4.47
N THR A 157 8.09 9.32 4.55
CA THR A 157 7.98 8.43 5.74
C THR A 157 6.57 8.22 6.26
N ALA A 158 5.59 8.63 5.47
CA ALA A 158 4.18 8.55 5.77
C ALA A 158 3.42 8.46 4.43
N TYR A 159 2.24 7.87 4.48
CA TYR A 159 1.27 7.93 3.40
C TYR A 159 -0.11 8.28 3.97
N ASP A 160 -0.92 8.95 3.15
CA ASP A 160 -2.33 9.19 3.46
C ASP A 160 -3.23 8.17 2.75
N ALA A 161 -4.20 7.65 3.49
CA ALA A 161 -5.14 6.64 3.03
C ALA A 161 -6.60 7.11 3.08
N CYS A 162 -6.86 8.39 3.39
CA CYS A 162 -8.20 8.91 3.67
C CYS A 162 -9.22 8.75 2.53
N ALA A 163 -8.78 8.55 1.28
CA ALA A 163 -9.65 8.49 0.10
C ALA A 163 -9.97 7.05 -0.39
N LEU A 164 -9.46 6.02 0.29
CA LEU A 164 -9.51 4.65 -0.22
C LEU A 164 -10.63 3.83 0.42
N GLY A 165 -11.17 2.89 -0.35
CA GLY A 165 -12.29 2.04 0.05
C GLY A 165 -12.01 1.25 1.34
N PRO A 166 -13.05 0.87 2.09
CA PRO A 166 -12.89 0.36 3.46
C PRO A 166 -12.44 -1.10 3.53
N SER A 167 -12.59 -1.91 2.47
CA SER A 167 -12.28 -3.34 2.51
C SER A 167 -11.81 -3.86 1.13
N PRO A 168 -10.71 -4.65 1.06
CA PRO A 168 -9.85 -4.97 2.18
C PRO A 168 -9.10 -3.74 2.71
N SER A 169 -8.83 -3.70 4.02
CA SER A 169 -8.07 -2.61 4.67
C SER A 169 -6.81 -2.25 3.87
N ILE A 170 -6.70 -0.99 3.45
CA ILE A 170 -5.55 -0.50 2.68
C ILE A 170 -4.23 -0.64 3.45
N HIS A 171 -4.26 -0.52 4.77
CA HIS A 171 -3.09 -0.74 5.61
C HIS A 171 -2.67 -2.22 5.62
N ALA A 172 -3.63 -3.16 5.55
CA ALA A 172 -3.32 -4.58 5.41
C ALA A 172 -2.70 -4.89 4.04
N ARG A 173 -3.22 -4.28 2.96
CA ARG A 173 -2.63 -4.39 1.62
C ARG A 173 -1.20 -3.84 1.58
N CYS A 174 -0.98 -2.67 2.19
CA CYS A 174 0.37 -2.07 2.30
C CYS A 174 1.33 -2.97 3.06
N TRP A 175 0.88 -3.61 4.14
CA TRP A 175 1.67 -4.57 4.90
C TRP A 175 2.06 -5.79 4.05
N VAL A 176 1.11 -6.36 3.30
CA VAL A 176 1.36 -7.48 2.38
C VAL A 176 2.36 -7.10 1.30
N LEU A 177 2.21 -5.91 0.69
CA LEU A 177 3.18 -5.40 -0.27
C LEU A 177 4.55 -5.20 0.37
N ALA A 178 4.62 -4.68 1.60
CA ALA A 178 5.87 -4.49 2.32
C ALA A 178 6.60 -5.81 2.57
N ASP A 179 5.86 -6.86 2.93
CA ASP A 179 6.39 -8.21 3.09
C ASP A 179 6.94 -8.76 1.77
N TYR A 180 6.21 -8.57 0.66
CA TYR A 180 6.67 -8.96 -0.68
C TYR A 180 7.95 -8.21 -1.09
N LEU A 181 7.99 -6.89 -0.86
CA LEU A 181 9.12 -6.03 -1.18
C LEU A 181 10.28 -6.14 -0.17
N LEU A 182 10.13 -6.93 0.88
CA LEU A 182 11.11 -7.08 1.95
C LEU A 182 11.52 -5.73 2.54
N CYS A 183 10.51 -4.92 2.87
CA CYS A 183 10.65 -3.58 3.43
C CYS A 183 10.06 -3.53 4.85
N ASN A 184 10.87 -3.91 5.85
CA ASN A 184 10.43 -4.01 7.25
C ASN A 184 9.96 -2.67 7.84
N GLU A 185 10.58 -1.55 7.44
CA GLU A 185 10.18 -0.22 7.88
C GLU A 185 8.75 0.13 7.43
N PHE A 186 8.42 -0.16 6.16
CA PHE A 186 7.08 0.05 5.62
C PHE A 186 6.07 -0.90 6.25
N LYS A 187 6.47 -2.16 6.47
CA LYS A 187 5.67 -3.18 7.16
C LYS A 187 5.30 -2.75 8.59
N THR A 188 6.28 -2.25 9.33
CA THR A 188 6.11 -1.69 10.69
C THR A 188 5.17 -0.49 10.67
N TYR A 189 5.35 0.43 9.71
CA TYR A 189 4.51 1.60 9.58
C TYR A 189 3.05 1.22 9.25
N ALA A 190 2.85 0.31 8.29
CA ALA A 190 1.53 -0.19 7.92
C ALA A 190 0.81 -0.89 9.08
N MET A 191 1.51 -1.76 9.85
CA MET A 191 0.96 -2.38 11.05
C MET A 191 0.56 -1.33 12.10
N SER A 192 1.38 -0.29 12.28
CA SER A 192 1.09 0.78 13.25
C SER A 192 -0.16 1.57 12.89
N ARG A 193 -0.37 1.86 11.60
CA ARG A 193 -1.58 2.50 11.09
C ARG A 193 -2.80 1.61 11.31
N LEU A 194 -2.69 0.34 10.96
CA LEU A 194 -3.75 -0.65 11.11
C LEU A 194 -4.19 -0.81 12.57
N PHE A 195 -3.22 -0.93 13.49
CA PHE A 195 -3.50 -1.00 14.92
C PHE A 195 -4.19 0.27 15.43
N LYS A 196 -3.73 1.44 15.00
CA LYS A 196 -4.33 2.72 15.38
C LYS A 196 -5.79 2.84 14.91
N ASP A 197 -6.10 2.37 13.72
CA ASP A 197 -7.44 2.46 13.12
C ASP A 197 -8.46 1.52 13.81
N HIS A 198 -8.02 0.33 14.22
CA HIS A 198 -8.90 -0.68 14.81
C HIS A 198 -8.96 -0.62 16.34
N VAL A 199 -7.82 -0.39 17.01
CA VAL A 199 -7.70 -0.47 18.48
C VAL A 199 -7.83 0.90 19.14
N ASN A 200 -7.07 1.90 18.66
CA ASN A 200 -6.96 3.19 19.38
C ASN A 200 -8.14 4.14 19.12
N GLY A 201 -9.02 3.84 18.18
CA GLY A 201 -10.29 4.54 17.99
C GLY A 201 -10.21 6.04 17.70
N THR A 202 -9.03 6.52 17.30
CA THR A 202 -8.77 7.96 17.07
C THR A 202 -9.28 8.49 15.74
N THR A 203 -9.97 7.68 14.95
CA THR A 203 -10.59 8.12 13.71
C THR A 203 -11.80 8.99 14.03
N VAL A 204 -11.90 10.14 13.35
CA VAL A 204 -12.99 11.12 13.52
C VAL A 204 -14.38 10.47 13.35
N PHE A 205 -14.45 9.37 12.60
CA PHE A 205 -15.66 8.61 12.30
C PHE A 205 -15.87 7.36 13.19
N GLY A 206 -15.10 7.21 14.27
CA GLY A 206 -15.10 6.03 15.14
C GLY A 206 -14.29 4.85 14.58
N ASN A 207 -14.02 3.84 15.42
CA ASN A 207 -13.20 2.68 15.05
C ASN A 207 -13.71 2.04 13.76
N ALA A 208 -12.81 1.83 12.81
CA ALA A 208 -13.14 1.05 11.62
C ALA A 208 -13.35 -0.40 12.05
N ALA A 209 -14.60 -0.88 12.01
CA ALA A 209 -14.89 -2.28 12.29
C ALA A 209 -14.16 -3.18 11.30
N VAL A 210 -13.47 -4.21 11.78
CA VAL A 210 -12.80 -5.20 10.94
C VAL A 210 -13.85 -6.04 10.23
N ASN A 211 -13.76 -6.12 8.90
CA ASN A 211 -14.64 -6.96 8.09
C ASN A 211 -14.06 -8.37 7.95
N TYR A 212 -14.90 -9.39 7.89
CA TYR A 212 -14.47 -10.77 7.62
C TYR A 212 -13.63 -10.85 6.32
N ALA A 213 -13.97 -10.04 5.32
CA ALA A 213 -13.23 -9.94 4.05
C ALA A 213 -11.77 -9.44 4.23
N ASP A 214 -11.50 -8.61 5.25
CA ASP A 214 -10.14 -8.18 5.58
C ASP A 214 -9.31 -9.37 6.09
N VAL A 215 -9.92 -10.19 6.96
CA VAL A 215 -9.29 -11.38 7.53
C VAL A 215 -9.08 -12.46 6.48
N GLU A 216 -10.07 -12.68 5.60
CA GLU A 216 -9.96 -13.60 4.47
C GLU A 216 -8.84 -13.19 3.51
N TYR A 217 -8.74 -11.90 3.19
CA TYR A 217 -7.64 -11.35 2.40
C TYR A 217 -6.29 -11.65 3.07
N VAL A 218 -6.12 -11.30 4.34
CA VAL A 218 -4.86 -11.54 5.05
C VAL A 218 -4.52 -13.03 5.09
N CYS A 219 -5.49 -13.92 5.31
CA CYS A 219 -5.27 -15.36 5.29
C CYS A 219 -4.86 -15.90 3.92
N SER A 220 -5.30 -15.25 2.84
CA SER A 220 -4.96 -15.66 1.47
C SER A 220 -3.57 -15.19 1.03
N PHE A 221 -3.10 -14.04 1.53
CA PHE A 221 -1.89 -13.39 1.03
C PHE A 221 -0.68 -13.40 1.98
N THR A 222 -0.81 -13.97 3.18
CA THR A 222 0.29 -14.01 4.16
C THR A 222 0.71 -15.44 4.51
N ALA A 223 1.79 -15.61 5.27
CA ALA A 223 2.12 -16.89 5.90
C ALA A 223 1.24 -17.13 7.15
N PRO A 224 0.98 -18.40 7.53
CA PRO A 224 0.22 -18.74 8.74
C PRO A 224 0.77 -18.16 10.05
N ASP A 225 2.08 -17.94 10.13
CA ASP A 225 2.80 -17.39 11.29
C ASP A 225 3.08 -15.88 11.17
N SER A 226 2.52 -15.22 10.16
CA SER A 226 2.71 -13.79 9.97
C SER A 226 2.05 -12.97 11.09
N LYS A 227 2.72 -11.88 11.50
CA LYS A 227 2.21 -10.97 12.53
C LYS A 227 0.91 -10.27 12.13
N LEU A 228 0.69 -10.03 10.84
CA LEU A 228 -0.59 -9.48 10.35
C LEU A 228 -1.74 -10.46 10.56
N ARG A 229 -1.54 -11.74 10.23
CA ARG A 229 -2.57 -12.76 10.43
C ARG A 229 -2.85 -12.98 11.91
N GLU A 230 -1.80 -13.04 12.72
CA GLU A 230 -1.92 -13.17 14.17
C GLU A 230 -2.74 -12.00 14.76
N PHE A 231 -2.41 -10.76 14.39
CA PHE A 231 -3.18 -9.57 14.81
C PHE A 231 -4.67 -9.69 14.49
N TYR A 232 -5.03 -9.99 13.24
CA TYR A 232 -6.43 -10.08 12.84
C TYR A 232 -7.19 -11.20 13.55
N MET A 233 -6.53 -12.34 13.78
CA MET A 233 -7.14 -13.47 14.49
C MET A 233 -7.35 -13.16 15.97
N ASP A 234 -6.37 -12.58 16.64
CA ASP A 234 -6.48 -12.17 18.04
C ASP A 234 -7.58 -11.10 18.21
N PHE A 235 -7.61 -10.11 17.31
CA PHE A 235 -8.64 -9.06 17.31
C PHE A 235 -10.04 -9.65 17.10
N ALA A 236 -10.19 -10.59 16.15
CA ALA A 236 -11.47 -11.25 15.90
C ALA A 236 -11.94 -12.11 17.09
N VAL A 237 -11.02 -12.78 17.77
CA VAL A 237 -11.31 -13.57 18.98
C VAL A 237 -11.80 -12.68 20.12
N ASP A 238 -11.13 -11.55 20.37
CA ASP A 238 -11.48 -10.63 21.46
C ASP A 238 -12.82 -9.93 21.25
N HIS A 239 -13.14 -9.64 19.99
CA HIS A 239 -14.29 -8.82 19.64
C HIS A 239 -15.42 -9.58 18.98
N PHE A 240 -15.41 -10.92 19.00
CA PHE A 240 -16.40 -11.77 18.32
C PHE A 240 -17.85 -11.41 18.66
N ALA A 241 -18.13 -11.10 19.92
CA ALA A 241 -19.48 -10.72 20.39
C ALA A 241 -19.84 -9.24 20.12
N ASN A 242 -18.90 -8.43 19.63
CA ASN A 242 -19.07 -6.99 19.47
C ASN A 242 -19.24 -6.60 17.99
N ALA A 243 -20.49 -6.52 17.54
CA ALA A 243 -20.85 -6.14 16.18
C ALA A 243 -20.44 -4.71 15.77
N LYS A 244 -19.99 -3.86 16.71
CA LYS A 244 -19.40 -2.55 16.38
C LYS A 244 -17.93 -2.64 15.99
N MET A 245 -17.24 -3.69 16.42
CA MET A 245 -15.82 -3.92 16.16
C MET A 245 -15.61 -4.92 15.01
N LEU A 246 -16.53 -5.86 14.81
CA LEU A 246 -16.49 -6.83 13.73
C LEU A 246 -17.72 -6.73 12.83
N ARG A 247 -17.50 -6.72 11.51
CA ARG A 247 -18.54 -6.79 10.48
C ARG A 247 -18.50 -8.14 9.78
N GLY A 248 -19.70 -8.69 9.55
CA GLY A 248 -19.90 -10.01 8.94
C GLY A 248 -20.98 -10.80 9.66
N THR A 249 -21.48 -11.83 9.01
CA THR A 249 -22.41 -12.81 9.55
C THR A 249 -21.67 -13.87 10.37
N THR A 250 -22.37 -14.53 11.29
CA THR A 250 -21.80 -15.65 12.06
C THR A 250 -21.29 -16.77 11.17
N ALA A 251 -21.95 -17.01 10.02
CA ALA A 251 -21.54 -18.04 9.07
C ALA A 251 -20.21 -17.72 8.38
N GLU A 252 -20.01 -16.46 7.98
CA GLU A 252 -18.74 -16.00 7.38
C GLU A 252 -17.58 -16.13 8.37
N TRP A 253 -17.78 -15.70 9.62
CA TRP A 253 -16.76 -15.85 10.65
C TRP A 253 -16.51 -17.32 11.03
N ASP A 254 -17.55 -18.15 11.12
CA ASP A 254 -17.37 -19.59 11.40
C ASP A 254 -16.55 -20.27 10.30
N ALA A 255 -16.78 -19.94 9.03
CA ALA A 255 -15.98 -20.44 7.91
C ALA A 255 -14.49 -20.08 8.06
N ILE A 256 -14.18 -18.85 8.49
CA ILE A 256 -12.79 -18.44 8.79
C ILE A 256 -12.23 -19.29 9.95
N PHE A 257 -12.94 -19.38 11.07
CA PHE A 257 -12.44 -20.13 12.25
C PHE A 257 -12.32 -21.64 12.00
N GLN A 258 -13.12 -22.23 11.12
CA GLN A 258 -12.98 -23.63 10.73
C GLN A 258 -11.61 -23.91 10.07
N ASN A 259 -11.10 -22.96 9.29
CA ASN A 259 -9.79 -23.06 8.64
C ASN A 259 -8.61 -22.72 9.59
N HIS A 260 -8.90 -22.19 10.78
CA HIS A 260 -7.91 -21.73 11.76
C HIS A 260 -8.19 -22.32 13.15
N PRO A 261 -7.86 -23.61 13.39
CA PRO A 261 -8.24 -24.32 14.62
C PRO A 261 -7.67 -23.70 15.90
N GLN A 262 -6.51 -23.06 15.82
CA GLN A 262 -5.92 -22.33 16.96
C GLN A 262 -6.78 -21.13 17.35
N ALA A 263 -7.17 -20.29 16.38
CA ALA A 263 -8.06 -19.15 16.61
C ALA A 263 -9.43 -19.60 17.11
N ARG A 264 -9.98 -20.69 16.55
CA ARG A 264 -11.24 -21.28 17.04
C ARG A 264 -11.16 -21.74 18.49
N SER A 265 -10.04 -22.37 18.88
CA SER A 265 -9.84 -22.82 20.26
C SER A 265 -9.77 -21.63 21.23
N ARG A 266 -9.04 -20.56 20.86
CA ARG A 266 -8.97 -19.31 21.61
C ARG A 266 -10.35 -18.64 21.72
N LEU A 267 -11.16 -18.65 20.65
CA LEU A 267 -12.52 -18.14 20.67
C LEU A 267 -13.40 -18.89 21.69
N LEU A 268 -13.39 -20.23 21.64
CA LEU A 268 -14.16 -21.05 22.58
C LEU A 268 -13.70 -20.86 24.03
N GLU A 269 -12.42 -20.67 24.25
CA GLU A 269 -11.86 -20.33 25.56
C GLU A 269 -12.31 -18.95 26.02
N ASN A 270 -12.26 -17.93 25.16
CA ASN A 270 -12.72 -16.57 25.45
C ASN A 270 -14.21 -16.55 25.82
N MET A 271 -15.04 -17.35 25.13
CA MET A 271 -16.46 -17.49 25.44
C MET A 271 -16.75 -18.14 26.80
N ARG A 272 -15.83 -18.99 27.29
CA ARG A 272 -15.94 -19.62 28.62
C ARG A 272 -15.42 -18.71 29.73
N SER A 273 -14.39 -17.93 29.41
CA SER A 273 -13.64 -17.11 30.33
C SER A 273 -13.54 -15.70 29.77
N HIS A 274 -14.55 -14.86 30.00
CA HIS A 274 -14.62 -13.45 29.60
C HIS A 274 -13.48 -12.54 30.12
N LEU A 275 -12.42 -13.12 30.67
CA LEU A 275 -11.32 -12.44 31.36
C LEU A 275 -10.04 -12.37 30.51
N MET A 276 -9.99 -12.98 29.33
CA MET A 276 -8.77 -13.07 28.52
C MET A 276 -8.86 -12.14 27.32
N ALA A 277 -8.00 -11.12 27.29
CA ALA A 277 -7.71 -10.35 26.09
C ALA A 277 -6.52 -10.99 25.37
N TYR A 278 -6.70 -11.36 24.10
CA TYR A 278 -5.68 -11.96 23.25
C TYR A 278 -4.95 -10.92 22.40
N THR A 279 -5.57 -9.78 22.13
CA THR A 279 -4.97 -8.67 21.40
C THR A 279 -3.87 -8.06 22.26
N ASN A 280 -2.63 -8.26 21.84
CA ASN A 280 -1.45 -7.75 22.53
C ASN A 280 -1.23 -6.24 22.24
N GLY A 281 -0.27 -5.64 22.94
CA GLY A 281 0.25 -4.32 22.58
C GLY A 281 0.84 -4.32 21.16
N ILE A 282 0.86 -3.15 20.53
CA ILE A 282 1.38 -2.98 19.16
C ILE A 282 2.78 -3.58 18.99
N GLU A 283 3.63 -3.47 20.01
CA GLU A 283 5.02 -3.94 20.03
C GLU A 283 5.14 -5.44 19.75
N TYR A 284 4.12 -6.23 20.11
CA TYR A 284 4.09 -7.68 19.84
C TYR A 284 3.89 -8.02 18.36
N TYR A 285 3.17 -7.17 17.64
CA TYR A 285 2.84 -7.35 16.23
C TYR A 285 3.85 -6.65 15.30
N LEU A 286 4.70 -5.79 15.85
CA LEU A 286 5.86 -5.29 15.11
C LEU A 286 6.89 -6.41 15.05
N GLU A 287 7.27 -6.82 13.85
CA GLU A 287 8.38 -7.76 13.70
C GLU A 287 9.64 -7.07 14.21
N ALA A 288 10.30 -7.69 15.20
CA ALA A 288 11.69 -7.36 15.46
C ALA A 288 12.44 -7.53 14.14
N ASN A 289 13.37 -6.61 13.84
CA ASN A 289 14.27 -6.69 12.69
C ASN A 289 15.27 -7.87 12.81
N GLU A 290 14.80 -9.03 13.27
CA GLU A 290 15.51 -10.27 13.14
C GLU A 290 15.45 -10.66 11.67
N PHE A 291 16.59 -10.52 11.00
CA PHE A 291 16.81 -11.06 9.66
C PHE A 291 16.59 -12.58 9.71
N LYS A 292 15.34 -13.02 9.54
CA LYS A 292 15.06 -14.44 9.33
C LYS A 292 15.64 -14.84 7.99
N VAL A 293 16.67 -15.69 8.05
CA VAL A 293 17.41 -16.25 6.91
C VAL A 293 16.48 -16.97 5.91
N ASP A 294 15.30 -17.42 6.35
CA ASP A 294 14.29 -18.09 5.51
C ASP A 294 13.73 -17.21 4.38
N SER A 295 13.85 -15.88 4.47
CA SER A 295 13.43 -14.99 3.38
C SER A 295 14.22 -15.20 2.07
N TYR A 296 15.42 -15.77 2.13
CA TYR A 296 16.21 -16.08 0.93
C TYR A 296 15.54 -17.12 0.03
N LEU A 297 14.77 -18.05 0.60
CA LEU A 297 14.08 -19.08 -0.20
C LEU A 297 12.91 -18.48 -1.00
N ARG A 298 12.25 -17.44 -0.47
CA ARG A 298 11.15 -16.75 -1.18
C ARG A 298 11.66 -15.89 -2.34
N MET A 299 12.85 -15.29 -2.21
CA MET A 299 13.49 -14.56 -3.31
C MET A 299 13.76 -15.46 -4.52
N ASN A 300 14.15 -16.72 -4.33
CA ASN A 300 14.47 -17.63 -5.43
C ASN A 300 13.25 -17.92 -6.32
N ALA A 301 12.04 -18.00 -5.76
CA ALA A 301 10.83 -18.22 -6.57
C ALA A 301 10.51 -17.01 -7.47
N GLY A 302 10.70 -15.78 -6.97
CA GLY A 302 10.51 -14.55 -7.74
C GLY A 302 11.62 -14.30 -8.77
N LEU A 303 12.88 -14.63 -8.43
CA LEU A 303 14.03 -14.53 -9.34
C LEU A 303 13.95 -15.52 -10.51
N VAL A 304 13.42 -16.72 -10.29
CA VAL A 304 13.14 -17.67 -11.38
C VAL A 304 12.17 -17.06 -12.40
N GLY A 305 11.15 -16.32 -11.95
CA GLY A 305 10.24 -15.58 -12.83
C GLY A 305 10.92 -14.48 -13.67
N LEU A 306 11.90 -13.76 -13.11
CA LEU A 306 12.67 -12.75 -13.84
C LEU A 306 13.57 -13.37 -14.92
N SER A 307 14.21 -14.50 -14.63
CA SER A 307 15.07 -15.21 -15.61
C SER A 307 14.29 -15.89 -16.75
N ILE A 308 13.02 -16.27 -16.53
CA ILE A 308 12.17 -16.89 -17.56
C ILE A 308 11.69 -15.86 -18.59
N ALA A 309 11.53 -14.59 -18.19
CA ALA A 309 11.09 -13.53 -19.09
C ALA A 309 12.13 -13.19 -20.18
N GLU A 310 13.43 -13.21 -19.85
CA GLU A 310 14.50 -12.94 -20.83
C GLU A 310 14.61 -14.06 -21.88
N ASN A 311 14.44 -15.32 -21.51
CA ASN A 311 14.59 -16.45 -22.45
C ASN A 311 13.41 -16.65 -23.41
N LYS A 312 12.28 -15.95 -23.22
CA LYS A 312 11.11 -16.12 -24.10
C LYS A 312 11.11 -15.19 -25.31
N THR A 313 11.95 -14.15 -25.32
CA THR A 313 12.10 -13.19 -26.42
C THR A 313 13.04 -13.66 -27.53
N ASP A 314 13.92 -14.63 -27.29
CA ASP A 314 14.89 -15.08 -28.29
C ASP A 314 14.41 -16.27 -29.16
N ILE A 315 13.22 -16.83 -28.88
CA ILE A 315 12.69 -18.00 -29.60
C ILE A 315 11.71 -17.60 -30.72
N ALA A 316 11.26 -16.35 -30.78
CA ALA A 316 10.26 -15.90 -31.77
C ALA A 316 10.85 -15.35 -33.09
N THR A 317 12.15 -15.57 -33.38
CA THR A 317 12.77 -15.10 -34.63
C THR A 317 13.68 -16.15 -35.26
N ALA A 318 13.19 -17.37 -35.44
CA ALA A 318 13.91 -18.38 -36.22
C ALA A 318 13.00 -19.45 -36.84
N GLU A 319 11.84 -19.11 -37.40
CA GLU A 319 11.10 -20.05 -38.26
C GLU A 319 10.56 -19.36 -39.53
N HIS A 320 11.48 -19.08 -40.44
CA HIS A 320 11.19 -19.10 -41.87
C HIS A 320 12.45 -19.62 -42.57
N THR A 321 12.39 -20.85 -43.09
CA THR A 321 12.73 -21.25 -44.48
C THR A 321 13.02 -22.76 -44.54
N SER A 322 12.43 -23.40 -45.54
CA SER A 322 12.83 -24.68 -46.17
C SER A 322 11.95 -25.90 -45.86
N ASN A 323 10.99 -26.10 -46.76
CA ASN A 323 10.51 -27.42 -47.18
C ASN A 323 11.61 -28.10 -48.02
N ASN A 324 11.84 -29.41 -47.83
CA ASN A 324 11.73 -30.39 -48.93
C ASN A 324 11.73 -31.86 -48.45
N GLU A 325 11.15 -32.70 -49.30
CA GLU A 325 10.72 -34.10 -49.15
C GLU A 325 11.82 -35.17 -48.95
N LEU A 326 11.37 -36.33 -48.44
CA LEU A 326 11.47 -37.68 -49.04
C LEU A 326 12.20 -38.80 -48.24
N SER A 327 11.37 -39.68 -47.66
CA SER A 327 11.38 -41.17 -47.64
C SER A 327 12.44 -42.03 -46.90
N GLN A 328 11.88 -43.01 -46.16
CA GLN A 328 12.37 -44.38 -45.83
C GLN A 328 13.53 -44.45 -44.82
N SER A 329 13.64 -45.38 -43.87
CA SER A 329 12.97 -46.65 -43.55
C SER A 329 13.48 -47.14 -42.18
N THR A 330 12.57 -47.74 -41.39
CA THR A 330 12.68 -48.95 -40.53
C THR A 330 13.75 -49.09 -39.41
N GLU A 331 13.28 -49.72 -38.32
CA GLU A 331 13.96 -50.35 -37.15
C GLU A 331 14.46 -49.37 -36.08
N GLY A 332 14.10 -49.44 -34.80
CA GLY A 332 13.57 -50.55 -34.00
C GLY A 332 14.37 -50.56 -32.70
N PHE A 333 13.98 -49.78 -31.69
CA PHE A 333 14.47 -49.96 -30.32
C PHE A 333 13.41 -49.51 -29.32
N GLN A 334 12.89 -50.50 -28.59
CA GLN A 334 12.09 -50.31 -27.39
C GLN A 334 13.00 -49.76 -26.28
N SER A 335 12.61 -48.65 -25.67
CA SER A 335 13.11 -48.26 -24.35
C SER A 335 11.93 -47.77 -23.52
N SER A 336 11.61 -48.61 -22.54
CA SER A 336 10.63 -48.40 -21.50
C SER A 336 11.10 -47.29 -20.56
N SER A 337 10.31 -46.21 -20.45
CA SER A 337 10.33 -45.35 -19.26
C SER A 337 8.91 -44.96 -18.91
N ASN A 338 8.34 -45.66 -17.93
CA ASN A 338 7.10 -45.27 -17.27
C ASN A 338 7.39 -44.07 -16.35
N ALA A 339 6.94 -42.88 -16.76
CA ALA A 339 6.74 -41.73 -15.88
C ALA A 339 5.28 -41.27 -16.04
N PRO A 340 4.49 -41.13 -14.96
CA PRO A 340 3.10 -40.73 -15.06
C PRO A 340 3.02 -39.24 -15.41
N ALA A 341 2.36 -38.94 -16.52
CA ALA A 341 1.99 -37.59 -16.91
C ALA A 341 0.96 -37.04 -15.91
N PHE A 342 1.26 -35.87 -15.34
CA PHE A 342 0.34 -35.11 -14.50
C PHE A 342 -0.74 -34.51 -15.42
N VAL A 343 -1.96 -35.03 -15.33
CA VAL A 343 -3.15 -34.45 -15.99
C VAL A 343 -3.72 -33.38 -15.05
N PRO A 344 -3.80 -32.10 -15.46
CA PRO A 344 -4.50 -31.10 -14.66
C PRO A 344 -5.99 -31.44 -14.61
N ASN A 345 -6.56 -31.47 -13.40
CA ASN A 345 -8.00 -31.61 -13.22
C ASN A 345 -8.73 -30.45 -13.94
N PRO A 346 -9.80 -30.72 -14.71
CA PRO A 346 -10.64 -29.66 -15.23
C PRO A 346 -11.34 -28.92 -14.08
N PRO A 347 -11.59 -27.60 -14.22
CA PRO A 347 -12.29 -26.84 -13.21
C PRO A 347 -13.71 -27.36 -12.99
N PRO A 348 -14.26 -27.22 -11.76
CA PRO A 348 -15.60 -27.69 -11.46
C PRO A 348 -16.63 -26.96 -12.34
N LYS A 349 -17.47 -27.74 -13.02
CA LYS A 349 -18.61 -27.23 -13.80
C LYS A 349 -19.56 -26.53 -12.84
N SER A 350 -19.73 -25.22 -13.02
CA SER A 350 -20.81 -24.45 -12.40
C SER A 350 -22.15 -24.99 -12.90
N HIS A 351 -22.83 -25.78 -12.07
CA HIS A 351 -24.24 -26.09 -12.26
C HIS A 351 -25.05 -24.82 -11.99
N ALA A 352 -25.41 -24.12 -13.06
CA ALA A 352 -26.48 -23.12 -13.02
C ALA A 352 -27.81 -23.87 -13.02
N GLU A 353 -28.45 -23.99 -11.85
CA GLU A 353 -29.86 -24.37 -11.78
C GLU A 353 -30.74 -23.13 -12.03
N PRO A 354 -31.76 -23.24 -12.89
CA PRO A 354 -32.70 -22.16 -13.15
C PRO A 354 -33.70 -22.01 -12.00
N TRP A 355 -33.66 -20.86 -11.34
CA TRP A 355 -34.69 -20.47 -10.36
C TRP A 355 -36.03 -20.28 -11.06
N SER A 356 -36.99 -21.12 -10.69
CA SER A 356 -38.37 -21.05 -11.12
C SER A 356 -39.11 -19.97 -10.31
N VAL A 357 -39.56 -18.92 -10.97
CA VAL A 357 -40.42 -17.87 -10.39
C VAL A 357 -41.79 -18.46 -10.11
N SER A 358 -42.17 -18.58 -8.83
CA SER A 358 -43.54 -18.90 -8.43
C SER A 358 -44.28 -17.61 -8.10
N GLU A 359 -45.21 -17.23 -8.99
CA GLU A 359 -46.22 -16.19 -8.76
C GLU A 359 -47.11 -16.55 -7.57
N ARG A 360 -47.14 -15.69 -6.56
CA ARG A 360 -48.11 -15.75 -5.47
C ARG A 360 -49.15 -14.65 -5.66
N LYS A 361 -50.28 -15.01 -6.29
CA LYS A 361 -51.52 -14.22 -6.27
C LYS A 361 -51.96 -14.03 -4.82
N ARG A 362 -52.11 -12.77 -4.39
CA ARG A 362 -52.75 -12.40 -3.13
C ARG A 362 -54.15 -11.88 -3.46
N ASN A 363 -55.16 -12.68 -3.12
CA ASN A 363 -56.56 -12.28 -3.15
C ASN A 363 -56.79 -11.19 -2.09
N GLN A 364 -57.45 -10.11 -2.48
CA GLN A 364 -58.12 -9.19 -1.56
C GLN A 364 -59.57 -9.63 -1.42
N GLN A 365 -60.02 -9.75 -0.18
CA GLN A 365 -61.41 -9.69 0.25
C GLN A 365 -61.48 -8.73 1.43
#